data_AF-A0A661K725-F1
#
_entry.id   AF-A0A661K725-F1
#
_cell.length_a   1.000
_cell.length_b   1.000
_cell.length_c   1.000
_cell.angle_alpha   90.00
_cell.angle_beta   90.00
_cell.angle_gamma   90.00
#
_symmetry.space_group_name_H-M   'P 1'
#
loop_
_entity.id
_entity.type
_entity.pdbx_description
1 polymer ?
#
loop_
_entity_poly.entity_id
_entity_poly.type
_entity_poly.pdbx_seq_one_letter_code
_entity_poly.pdbx_strand_id
1 'polypeptide(L)'
;MKRQKIIGLLGAILFVLFMASATESISAQVPSLQNKDKKYEEAKKDAMAICPPIYLRDENGNIIDPVKGINAHVPYSPEKTCGKCHDYKKITEGYHFTQGKGEKMTKEFAARYPWCTSPGQYGGRW
;
A
#
# COMPACT_ATOMS: atom_id res chain seq x y z
N MET A 1 -73.80 -10.11 19.56
CA MET A 1 -72.66 -9.57 20.36
C MET A 1 -71.43 -10.49 20.47
N LYS A 2 -71.55 -11.84 20.50
CA LYS A 2 -70.37 -12.75 20.56
C LYS A 2 -69.57 -12.85 19.25
N ARG A 3 -70.22 -12.85 18.07
CA ARG A 3 -69.54 -12.95 16.77
C ARG A 3 -68.67 -11.74 16.40
N GLN A 4 -69.11 -10.52 16.73
CA GLN A 4 -68.32 -9.30 16.47
C GLN A 4 -67.05 -9.21 17.32
N LYS A 5 -67.07 -9.75 18.56
CA LYS A 5 -65.88 -9.83 19.42
C LYS A 5 -64.84 -10.82 18.89
N ILE A 6 -65.27 -11.91 18.26
CA ILE A 6 -64.37 -12.94 17.68
C ILE A 6 -63.71 -12.44 16.39
N ILE A 7 -64.45 -11.72 15.53
CA ILE A 7 -63.91 -11.12 14.31
C ILE A 7 -62.91 -9.99 14.65
N GLY A 8 -63.22 -9.18 15.67
CA GLY A 8 -62.28 -8.16 16.16
C GLY A 8 -61.02 -8.75 16.78
N LEU A 9 -61.14 -9.87 17.51
CA LEU A 9 -59.99 -10.57 18.11
C LEU A 9 -59.11 -11.24 17.05
N LEU A 10 -59.71 -11.90 16.05
CA LEU A 10 -58.98 -12.51 14.93
C LEU A 10 -58.32 -11.46 14.03
N GLY A 11 -58.99 -10.33 13.78
CA GLY A 11 -58.40 -9.19 13.06
C GLY A 11 -57.23 -8.56 13.82
N ALA A 12 -57.34 -8.42 15.14
CA ALA A 12 -56.24 -7.93 15.98
C ALA A 12 -55.06 -8.91 16.04
N ILE A 13 -55.33 -10.22 16.09
CA ILE A 13 -54.27 -11.26 16.07
C ILE A 13 -53.58 -11.30 14.70
N LEU A 14 -54.31 -11.20 13.59
CA LEU A 14 -53.71 -11.11 12.25
C LEU A 14 -52.91 -9.82 12.08
N PHE A 15 -53.37 -8.69 12.62
CA PHE A 15 -52.67 -7.41 12.55
C PHE A 15 -51.37 -7.43 13.36
N VAL A 16 -51.36 -8.06 14.55
CA VAL A 16 -50.16 -8.27 15.37
C VAL A 16 -49.18 -9.23 14.69
N LEU A 17 -49.67 -10.29 14.05
CA LEU A 17 -48.84 -11.21 13.26
C LEU A 17 -48.22 -10.52 12.03
N PHE A 18 -48.97 -9.66 11.34
CA PHE A 18 -48.48 -8.90 10.19
C PHE A 18 -47.43 -7.83 10.59
N MET A 19 -47.63 -7.19 11.75
CA MET A 19 -46.64 -6.25 12.31
C MET A 19 -45.38 -6.96 12.85
N ALA A 20 -45.50 -8.21 13.31
CA ALA A 20 -44.36 -9.02 13.74
C ALA A 20 -43.49 -9.52 12.58
N SER A 21 -44.02 -9.57 11.34
CA SER A 21 -43.24 -9.90 10.13
C SER A 21 -42.53 -8.73 9.47
N ALA A 22 -42.83 -7.48 9.87
CA ALA A 22 -42.28 -6.28 9.22
C ALA A 22 -40.95 -5.78 9.81
N THR A 23 -40.33 -6.52 10.73
CA THR A 23 -38.97 -6.22 11.21
C THR A 23 -37.94 -7.01 10.42
N GLU A 24 -37.95 -6.89 9.10
CA GLU A 24 -36.74 -7.21 8.34
C GLU A 24 -35.71 -6.13 8.65
N SER A 25 -34.64 -6.57 9.30
CA SER A 25 -33.53 -5.74 9.67
C SER A 25 -32.93 -5.14 8.40
N ILE A 26 -33.04 -3.82 8.24
CA ILE A 26 -32.16 -3.08 7.34
C ILE A 26 -30.76 -3.18 7.97
N SER A 27 -30.08 -4.29 7.71
CA SER A 27 -28.65 -4.38 7.84
C SER A 27 -28.10 -3.47 6.76
N ALA A 28 -27.91 -2.19 7.10
CA ALA A 28 -27.00 -1.35 6.35
C ALA A 28 -25.69 -2.12 6.31
N GLN A 29 -25.38 -2.76 5.17
CA GLN A 29 -24.12 -3.43 4.93
C GLN A 29 -23.03 -2.36 4.91
N VAL A 30 -22.63 -1.93 6.11
CA VAL A 30 -21.31 -1.38 6.36
C VAL A 30 -20.37 -2.45 5.83
N PRO A 31 -19.59 -2.19 4.77
CA PRO A 31 -18.70 -3.19 4.20
C PRO A 31 -17.86 -3.76 5.34
N SER A 32 -18.07 -5.04 5.66
CA SER A 32 -17.43 -5.62 6.83
C SER A 32 -15.93 -5.54 6.65
N LEU A 33 -15.19 -5.26 7.73
CA LEU A 33 -13.73 -5.15 7.71
C LEU A 33 -13.07 -6.36 7.03
N GLN A 34 -13.71 -7.53 7.13
CA GLN A 34 -13.30 -8.77 6.46
C GLN A 34 -13.22 -8.66 4.94
N ASN A 35 -14.08 -7.85 4.30
CA ASN A 35 -14.03 -7.61 2.85
C ASN A 35 -12.82 -6.74 2.47
N LYS A 36 -12.44 -5.78 3.33
CA LYS A 36 -11.22 -4.98 3.15
C LYS A 36 -9.96 -5.82 3.30
N ASP A 37 -9.92 -6.70 4.29
CA ASP A 37 -8.76 -7.59 4.53
C ASP A 37 -8.56 -8.55 3.36
N LYS A 38 -9.65 -9.11 2.82
CA LYS A 38 -9.59 -9.98 1.63
C LYS A 38 -9.06 -9.23 0.40
N LYS A 39 -9.57 -8.03 0.12
CA LYS A 39 -9.10 -7.19 -1.00
C LYS A 39 -7.63 -6.80 -0.84
N TYR A 40 -7.19 -6.52 0.39
CA TYR A 40 -5.80 -6.21 0.68
C TYR A 40 -4.87 -7.41 0.44
N GLU A 41 -5.23 -8.60 0.92
CA GLU A 41 -4.42 -9.81 0.69
C GLU A 41 -4.39 -10.23 -0.79
N GLU A 42 -5.48 -10.03 -1.54
CA GLU A 42 -5.50 -10.22 -3.00
C GLU A 42 -4.55 -9.23 -3.71
N ALA A 43 -4.65 -7.94 -3.39
CA ALA A 43 -3.76 -6.91 -3.97
C ALA A 43 -2.28 -7.14 -3.61
N LYS A 44 -2.00 -7.60 -2.39
CA LYS A 44 -0.66 -7.98 -1.94
C LYS A 44 -0.14 -9.18 -2.71
N LYS A 45 -0.96 -10.21 -2.94
CA LYS A 45 -0.58 -11.39 -3.74
C LYS A 45 -0.25 -11.01 -5.17
N ASP A 46 -1.07 -10.16 -5.79
CA ASP A 46 -0.83 -9.64 -7.14
C ASP A 46 0.46 -8.79 -7.21
N ALA A 47 0.65 -7.91 -6.22
CA ALA A 47 1.87 -7.11 -6.12
C ALA A 47 3.12 -8.00 -5.91
N MET A 48 3.01 -9.08 -5.13
CA MET A 48 4.10 -10.04 -4.90
C MET A 48 4.51 -10.84 -6.14
N ALA A 49 3.65 -10.94 -7.16
CA ALA A 49 4.00 -11.55 -8.44
C ALA A 49 4.94 -10.65 -9.27
N ILE A 50 4.87 -9.33 -9.07
CA ILE A 50 5.71 -8.33 -9.75
C ILE A 50 6.93 -7.96 -8.88
N CYS A 51 6.71 -7.82 -7.57
CA CYS A 51 7.69 -7.45 -6.56
C CYS A 51 7.66 -8.47 -5.42
N PRO A 52 8.37 -9.60 -5.54
CA PRO A 52 8.45 -10.57 -4.45
C PRO A 52 9.04 -9.90 -3.20
N PRO A 53 8.81 -10.46 -2.00
CA PRO A 53 9.47 -9.98 -0.79
C PRO A 53 10.99 -9.97 -0.98
N ILE A 54 11.58 -8.78 -1.05
CA ILE A 54 13.02 -8.59 -1.12
C ILE A 54 13.54 -8.14 0.24
N TYR A 55 14.66 -8.72 0.66
CA TYR A 55 15.41 -8.18 1.80
C TYR A 55 16.26 -7.02 1.32
N LEU A 56 16.15 -5.88 2.00
CA LEU A 56 17.12 -4.79 1.85
C LEU A 56 18.49 -5.27 2.33
N ARG A 57 19.55 -4.74 1.73
CA ARG A 57 20.93 -5.08 2.11
C ARG A 57 21.80 -3.85 2.22
N ASP A 58 22.80 -3.90 3.08
CA ASP A 58 23.85 -2.88 3.17
C ASP A 58 24.94 -3.07 2.08
N GLU A 59 25.97 -2.23 2.10
CA GLU A 59 27.09 -2.29 1.15
C GLU A 59 27.90 -3.60 1.21
N ASN A 60 27.94 -4.23 2.39
CA ASN A 60 28.61 -5.50 2.64
C ASN A 60 27.71 -6.70 2.28
N GLY A 61 26.44 -6.44 1.95
CA GLY A 61 25.44 -7.44 1.61
C GLY A 61 24.71 -8.02 2.81
N ASN A 62 24.91 -7.49 4.03
CA ASN A 62 24.16 -7.91 5.22
C ASN A 62 22.70 -7.49 5.08
N ILE A 63 21.78 -8.29 5.62
CA ILE A 63 20.35 -7.99 5.58
C ILE A 63 20.04 -6.78 6.46
N ILE A 64 19.18 -5.90 5.96
CA ILE A 64 18.52 -4.83 6.71
C ILE A 64 17.04 -5.23 6.84
N ASP A 65 16.56 -5.33 8.08
CA ASP A 65 15.16 -5.56 8.41
C ASP A 65 14.73 -4.53 9.46
N PRO A 66 14.21 -3.37 9.03
CA PRO A 66 13.81 -2.29 9.92
C PRO A 66 12.64 -2.68 10.84
N VAL A 67 11.79 -3.61 10.41
CA VAL A 67 10.63 -4.07 11.20
C VAL A 67 11.10 -4.84 12.44
N LYS A 68 12.19 -5.60 12.31
CA LYS A 68 12.80 -6.36 13.41
C LYS A 68 14.01 -5.65 14.04
N GLY A 69 14.34 -4.44 13.62
CA GLY A 69 15.48 -3.67 14.12
C GLY A 69 16.86 -4.19 13.68
N ILE A 70 16.93 -5.09 12.69
CA ILE A 70 18.19 -5.67 12.22
C ILE A 70 18.85 -4.68 11.25
N ASN A 71 20.04 -4.18 11.60
CA ASN A 71 20.79 -3.20 10.81
C ASN A 71 19.95 -1.98 10.39
N ALA A 72 18.91 -1.62 11.14
CA ALA A 72 17.95 -0.57 10.75
C ALA A 72 18.57 0.84 10.65
N HIS A 73 19.79 1.02 11.15
CA HIS A 73 20.53 2.28 11.19
C HIS A 73 21.56 2.43 10.06
N VAL A 74 21.78 1.38 9.25
CA VAL A 74 22.79 1.42 8.18
C VAL A 74 22.15 1.79 6.84
N PRO A 75 22.88 2.44 5.93
CA PRO A 75 22.36 2.77 4.61
C PRO A 75 22.12 1.51 3.78
N TYR A 76 21.06 1.53 2.97
CA TYR A 76 20.79 0.45 2.03
C TYR A 76 21.67 0.61 0.78
N SER A 77 22.06 -0.52 0.19
CA SER A 77 22.77 -0.58 -1.09
C SER A 77 21.80 -1.04 -2.19
N PRO A 78 21.43 -0.14 -3.14
CA PRO A 78 20.68 -0.53 -4.33
C PRO A 78 21.39 -1.64 -5.13
N GLU A 79 22.72 -1.59 -5.21
CA GLU A 79 23.52 -2.59 -5.91
C GLU A 79 23.39 -3.97 -5.25
N LYS A 80 23.58 -4.07 -3.93
CA LYS A 80 23.48 -5.38 -3.24
C LYS A 80 22.04 -5.88 -3.13
N THR A 81 21.06 -4.99 -3.16
CA THR A 81 19.63 -5.33 -3.05
C THR A 81 19.06 -5.71 -4.42
N CYS A 82 19.03 -4.78 -5.37
CA CYS A 82 18.43 -4.99 -6.70
C CYS A 82 19.34 -5.84 -7.61
N GLY A 83 20.66 -5.73 -7.45
CA GLY A 83 21.64 -6.49 -8.23
C GLY A 83 21.62 -8.00 -8.00
N LYS A 84 20.84 -8.49 -7.02
CA LYS A 84 20.60 -9.94 -6.83
C LYS A 84 19.70 -10.54 -7.90
N CYS A 85 18.80 -9.74 -8.46
CA CYS A 85 17.78 -10.21 -9.41
C CYS A 85 17.86 -9.50 -10.76
N HIS A 86 18.51 -8.33 -10.83
CA HIS A 86 18.62 -7.52 -12.02
C HIS A 86 20.07 -7.17 -12.32
N ASP A 87 20.39 -6.92 -13.59
CA ASP A 87 21.66 -6.30 -13.95
C ASP A 87 21.65 -4.85 -13.44
N TYR A 88 22.33 -4.62 -12.32
CA TYR A 88 22.40 -3.31 -11.70
C TYR A 88 23.04 -2.27 -12.62
N LYS A 89 24.03 -2.66 -13.43
CA LYS A 89 24.64 -1.76 -14.40
C LYS A 89 23.59 -1.31 -15.41
N LYS A 90 22.77 -2.24 -15.92
CA LYS A 90 21.68 -1.91 -16.83
C LYS A 90 20.64 -0.96 -16.19
N ILE A 91 20.30 -1.18 -14.92
CA ILE A 91 19.40 -0.27 -14.18
C ILE A 91 19.97 1.16 -14.18
N THR A 92 21.27 1.32 -13.88
CA THR A 92 21.91 2.64 -13.79
C THR A 92 22.05 3.38 -15.13
N GLU A 93 21.71 2.73 -16.26
CA GLU A 93 21.64 3.38 -17.57
C GLU A 93 20.34 4.17 -17.77
N GLY A 94 19.34 3.99 -16.90
CA GLY A 94 18.09 4.74 -16.97
C GLY A 94 18.30 6.25 -16.90
N TYR A 95 17.49 7.03 -17.63
CA TYR A 95 17.66 8.48 -17.72
C TYR A 95 17.67 9.16 -16.34
N HIS A 96 16.84 8.70 -15.41
CA HIS A 96 16.83 9.20 -14.04
C HIS A 96 18.21 9.16 -13.37
N PHE A 97 19.01 8.12 -13.63
CA PHE A 97 20.36 7.95 -13.07
C PHE A 97 21.45 8.61 -13.90
N THR A 98 21.16 9.17 -15.07
CA THR A 98 22.16 9.76 -15.97
C THR A 98 21.89 11.23 -16.28
N GLN A 99 20.76 11.78 -15.82
CA GLN A 99 20.40 13.17 -16.01
C GLN A 99 21.46 14.12 -15.43
N GLY A 100 21.97 15.03 -16.26
CA GLY A 100 23.01 15.98 -15.89
C GLY A 100 24.44 15.42 -15.92
N LYS A 101 24.63 14.12 -16.22
CA LYS A 101 25.95 13.49 -16.23
C LYS A 101 26.87 14.17 -17.25
N GLY A 102 27.98 14.74 -16.77
CA GLY A 102 28.98 15.42 -17.60
C GLY A 102 28.60 16.85 -17.98
N GLU A 103 27.44 17.35 -17.56
CA GLU A 103 27.08 18.75 -17.75
C GLU A 103 27.79 19.64 -16.73
N LYS A 104 28.15 20.85 -17.15
CA LYS A 104 28.86 21.81 -16.30
C LYS A 104 27.92 22.41 -15.26
N MET A 105 28.33 22.39 -14.00
CA MET A 105 27.62 23.06 -12.92
C MET A 105 27.63 24.58 -13.09
N THR A 106 26.47 25.24 -13.01
CA THR A 106 26.41 26.71 -12.95
C THR A 106 26.81 27.21 -11.57
N LYS A 107 27.26 28.47 -11.47
CA LYS A 107 27.68 29.05 -10.18
C LYS A 107 26.53 29.09 -9.19
N GLU A 108 25.33 29.40 -9.66
CA GLU A 108 24.12 29.52 -8.85
C GLU A 108 23.66 28.15 -8.34
N PHE A 109 23.80 27.10 -9.16
CA PHE A 109 23.45 25.74 -8.73
C PHE A 109 24.45 25.20 -7.72
N ALA A 110 25.76 25.39 -7.97
CA ALA A 110 26.81 25.00 -7.02
C ALA A 110 26.66 25.71 -5.66
N ALA A 111 26.28 26.99 -5.67
CA ALA A 111 26.05 27.75 -4.44
C ALA A 111 24.83 27.22 -3.65
N ARG A 112 23.78 26.78 -4.35
CA ARG A 112 22.56 26.27 -3.72
C ARG A 112 22.70 24.82 -3.23
N TYR A 113 23.41 23.99 -3.99
CA TYR A 113 23.60 22.57 -3.70
C TYR A 113 25.09 22.22 -3.75
N PRO A 114 25.86 22.59 -2.72
CA PRO A 114 27.32 22.44 -2.72
C PRO A 114 27.80 20.98 -2.70
N TRP A 115 26.92 20.03 -2.36
CA TRP A 115 27.21 18.60 -2.42
C TRP A 115 26.93 17.96 -3.78
N CYS A 116 26.18 18.64 -4.67
CA CYS A 116 25.90 18.12 -6.01
C CYS A 116 27.15 18.17 -6.89
N THR A 117 27.39 17.12 -7.66
CA THR A 117 28.49 17.08 -8.65
C THR A 117 28.03 17.38 -10.08
N SER A 118 26.72 17.39 -10.34
CA SER A 118 26.14 17.77 -11.63
C SER A 118 24.80 18.49 -11.46
N PRO A 119 24.33 19.28 -12.44
CA PRO A 119 23.08 20.05 -12.33
C PRO A 119 21.80 19.19 -12.37
N GLY A 120 21.92 17.88 -12.61
CA GLY A 120 20.82 16.92 -12.67
C GLY A 120 20.74 16.00 -11.45
N GLN A 121 20.27 14.76 -11.67
CA GLN A 121 20.19 13.73 -10.63
C GLN A 121 21.47 12.89 -10.54
N TYR A 122 22.33 12.94 -11.56
CA TYR A 122 23.61 12.26 -11.55
C TYR A 122 24.51 12.80 -10.44
N GLY A 123 24.94 11.92 -9.53
CA GLY A 123 25.75 12.33 -8.37
C GLY A 123 25.02 13.23 -7.37
N GLY A 124 23.68 13.24 -7.45
CA GLY A 124 22.74 13.56 -6.37
C GLY A 124 22.43 15.03 -6.14
N ARG A 125 21.14 15.39 -6.25
CA ARG A 125 20.43 16.46 -5.50
C ARG A 125 19.63 15.89 -4.32
N TRP A 126 19.41 14.57 -4.31
CA TRP A 126 18.63 13.80 -3.35
C TRP A 126 19.41 12.60 -2.87
#